data_AF-A0A402AFN9-F1
#
_entry.id   AF-A0A402AFN9-F1
#
_cell.length_a   1.000
_cell.length_b   1.000
_cell.length_c   1.000
_cell.angle_alpha   90.00
_cell.angle_beta   90.00
_cell.angle_gamma   90.00
#
_symmetry.space_group_name_H-M   'P 1'
#
loop_
_entity.id
_entity.type
_entity.pdbx_description
1 polymer ?
#
loop_
_entity_poly.entity_id
_entity_poly.type
_entity_poly.pdbx_seq_one_letter_code
_entity_poly.pdbx_strand_id
1 'polypeptide(L)'
;MISAITTIGTISIWRYVSLGSIVGALTSIICGIIFYTLGLTHPGFFAAVSLPQLLYMIIGPSLIIIFHRDNIGRLLSGTERKLGQKVANVEVSPTK
;
A
#
# COMPACT_ATOMS: atom_id res chain seq x y z
N MET A 1 4.39 -5.66 -10.82
CA MET A 1 5.80 -5.22 -10.69
C MET A 1 5.90 -3.78 -10.21
N ILE A 2 5.26 -2.81 -10.87
CA ILE A 2 5.31 -1.39 -10.47
C ILE A 2 4.86 -1.18 -9.01
N SER A 3 3.71 -1.73 -8.61
CA SER A 3 3.22 -1.64 -7.22
C SER A 3 4.15 -2.28 -6.19
N ALA A 4 4.84 -3.37 -6.54
CA ALA A 4 5.82 -4.00 -5.66
C ALA A 4 7.06 -3.11 -5.50
N ILE A 5 7.55 -2.52 -6.58
CA ILE A 5 8.68 -1.57 -6.56
C ILE A 5 8.33 -0.35 -5.70
N THR A 6 7.14 0.24 -5.89
CA THR A 6 6.73 1.40 -5.08
C THR A 6 6.52 1.03 -3.61
N THR A 7 5.94 -0.14 -3.32
CA THR A 7 5.81 -0.67 -1.95
C THR A 7 7.17 -0.82 -1.29
N ILE A 8 8.07 -1.59 -1.90
CA ILE A 8 9.39 -1.90 -1.34
C ILE A 8 10.21 -0.62 -1.21
N GLY A 9 10.25 0.23 -2.24
CA GLY A 9 10.95 1.50 -2.20
C GLY A 9 10.46 2.41 -1.08
N THR A 10 9.15 2.50 -0.89
CA THR A 10 8.55 3.29 0.22
C THR A 10 8.95 2.72 1.58
N ILE A 11 8.92 1.40 1.75
CA ILE A 11 9.35 0.75 3.00
C ILE A 11 10.84 0.97 3.24
N SER A 12 11.68 0.86 2.21
CA SER A 12 13.13 1.04 2.33
C SER A 12 13.51 2.46 2.76
N ILE A 13 12.83 3.48 2.24
CA ILE A 13 13.15 4.89 2.53
C ILE A 13 12.59 5.31 3.89
N TRP A 14 11.30 5.08 4.15
CA TRP A 14 10.64 5.61 5.35
C TRP A 14 10.53 4.61 6.50
N ARG A 15 10.78 3.33 6.24
CA ARG A 15 10.65 2.23 7.21
C ARG A 15 9.23 2.05 7.77
N TYR A 16 8.21 2.56 7.10
CA TYR A 16 6.81 2.32 7.46
C TYR A 16 6.20 1.28 6.52
N VAL A 17 5.88 0.09 7.05
CA VAL A 17 5.24 -1.00 6.26
C VAL A 17 3.84 -0.60 5.82
N SER A 18 3.08 0.05 6.72
CA SER A 18 1.74 0.57 6.42
C SER A 18 1.76 1.61 5.30
N LEU A 19 2.71 2.55 5.34
CA LEU A 19 2.86 3.53 4.27
C LEU A 19 3.17 2.85 2.93
N GLY A 20 4.08 1.87 2.92
CA GLY A 20 4.38 1.10 1.71
C GLY A 20 3.17 0.39 1.12
N SER A 21 2.39 -0.27 1.97
CA SER A 21 1.16 -0.96 1.56
C SER A 21 0.13 0.01 0.95
N ILE A 22 -0.09 1.17 1.58
CA ILE A 22 -1.01 2.21 1.10
C ILE A 22 -0.55 2.77 -0.24
N VAL A 23 0.74 3.12 -0.37
CA VAL A 23 1.31 3.65 -1.62
C VAL A 23 1.26 2.60 -2.73
N GLY A 24 1.56 1.33 -2.43
CA GLY A 24 1.45 0.21 -3.38
C GLY A 24 0.02 -0.03 -3.86
N ALA A 25 -0.95 0.06 -2.94
CA ALA A 25 -2.37 -0.03 -3.26
C ALA A 25 -2.82 1.10 -4.18
N LEU A 26 -2.49 2.36 -3.84
CA LEU A 26 -2.78 3.53 -4.69
C LEU A 26 -2.11 3.42 -6.06
N THR A 27 -0.85 2.96 -6.11
CA THR A 27 -0.13 2.71 -7.36
C THR A 27 -0.90 1.71 -8.23
N SER A 28 -1.44 0.65 -7.64
CA SER A 28 -2.20 -0.37 -8.37
C SER A 28 -3.48 0.21 -8.96
N ILE A 29 -4.21 1.04 -8.22
CA ILE A 29 -5.43 1.73 -8.71
C ILE A 29 -5.09 2.63 -9.90
N ILE A 30 -4.07 3.49 -9.74
CA ILE A 30 -3.64 4.44 -10.77
C ILE A 30 -3.18 3.70 -12.03
N CYS A 31 -2.34 2.67 -11.90
CA CYS A 31 -1.90 1.86 -13.03
C CYS A 31 -3.07 1.14 -13.71
N GLY A 32 -4.01 0.59 -12.94
CA GLY A 32 -5.20 -0.08 -13.50
C GLY A 32 -6.01 0.85 -14.40
N ILE A 33 -6.29 2.07 -13.91
CA ILE A 33 -7.01 3.10 -14.69
C ILE A 33 -6.24 3.46 -15.95
N ILE A 34 -4.95 3.80 -15.83
CA ILE A 34 -4.12 4.19 -16.98
C ILE A 34 -4.03 3.07 -18.02
N PHE A 35 -3.76 1.84 -17.58
CA PHE A 35 -3.60 0.70 -18.48
C PHE A 35 -4.89 0.30 -19.17
N TYR A 36 -6.03 0.43 -18.49
CA TYR A 36 -7.33 0.23 -19.10
C TYR A 36 -7.60 1.28 -20.18
N THR A 37 -7.41 2.57 -19.86
CA THR A 37 -7.64 3.66 -20.81
C THR A 37 -6.71 3.55 -22.02
N LEU A 38 -5.42 3.29 -21.82
CA LEU A 38 -4.48 3.09 -22.93
C LEU A 38 -4.81 1.84 -23.75
N GLY A 39 -5.32 0.78 -23.13
CA GLY A 39 -5.78 -0.41 -23.84
C GLY A 39 -6.98 -0.15 -24.75
N LEU A 40 -7.85 0.81 -24.40
CA LEU A 40 -8.97 1.24 -25.24
C LEU A 40 -8.53 2.17 -26.38
N THR A 41 -7.54 3.05 -26.15
CA THR A 41 -7.12 4.05 -27.15
C THR A 41 -6.00 3.58 -28.07
N HIS A 42 -5.21 2.58 -27.66
CA HIS A 42 -4.06 2.07 -28.41
C HIS A 42 -4.14 0.55 -28.58
N PRO A 43 -4.73 0.06 -29.69
CA PRO A 43 -4.74 -1.37 -30.01
C PRO A 43 -3.32 -1.95 -30.02
N GLY A 44 -3.09 -3.03 -29.26
CA GLY A 44 -1.78 -3.67 -29.11
C GLY A 44 -0.93 -3.16 -27.94
N PHE A 45 -1.45 -2.28 -27.08
CA PHE A 45 -0.76 -1.90 -25.85
C PHE A 45 -0.49 -3.13 -24.96
N PHE A 46 0.79 -3.46 -24.79
CA PHE A 46 1.24 -4.72 -24.17
C PHE A 46 0.81 -4.90 -22.71
N ALA A 47 0.47 -3.82 -22.01
CA ALA A 47 0.04 -3.85 -20.62
C ALA A 47 -1.47 -3.57 -20.47
N ALA A 48 -2.25 -3.65 -21.56
CA ALA A 48 -3.69 -3.44 -21.51
C ALA A 48 -4.35 -4.42 -20.53
N VAL A 49 -5.35 -3.91 -19.79
CA VAL A 49 -6.14 -4.71 -18.86
C VAL A 49 -7.60 -4.71 -19.28
N SER A 50 -8.28 -5.82 -19.03
CA SER A 50 -9.72 -5.97 -19.25
C SER A 50 -10.53 -5.29 -18.15
N LEU A 51 -11.83 -5.08 -18.39
CA LEU A 51 -12.73 -4.48 -17.40
C LEU A 51 -12.77 -5.28 -16.06
N PRO A 52 -12.87 -6.62 -16.03
CA PRO A 52 -12.79 -7.38 -14.78
C PRO A 52 -11.47 -7.18 -14.02
N GLN A 53 -10.35 -7.07 -14.75
CA GLN A 53 -9.04 -6.80 -14.14
C GLN A 53 -8.98 -5.39 -13.55
N LEU A 54 -9.52 -4.38 -14.24
CA LEU A 54 -9.65 -3.03 -13.70
C LEU A 54 -10.46 -3.03 -12.40
N LEU A 55 -11.63 -3.69 -12.39
CA LEU A 55 -12.48 -3.76 -11.20
C LEU A 55 -11.73 -4.41 -10.02
N TYR A 56 -10.98 -5.49 -10.27
CA TYR A 56 -10.13 -6.10 -9.25
C TYR A 56 -9.06 -5.13 -8.74
N MET A 57 -8.38 -4.42 -9.65
CA MET A 57 -7.34 -3.43 -9.35
C MET A 57 -7.87 -2.16 -8.65
N ILE A 58 -9.19 -1.94 -8.64
CA ILE A 58 -9.83 -0.88 -7.86
C ILE A 58 -10.30 -1.42 -6.52
N ILE A 59 -11.13 -2.46 -6.52
CA ILE A 59 -11.83 -2.95 -5.33
C ILE A 59 -10.84 -3.51 -4.29
N GLY A 60 -9.93 -4.39 -4.71
CA GLY A 60 -8.98 -5.03 -3.81
C GLY A 60 -8.09 -4.00 -3.08
N PRO A 61 -7.37 -3.14 -3.82
CA PRO A 61 -6.55 -2.09 -3.21
C PRO A 61 -7.33 -1.07 -2.38
N SER A 62 -8.58 -0.75 -2.76
CA SER A 62 -9.43 0.14 -1.94
C SER A 62 -9.74 -0.48 -0.58
N LEU A 63 -10.06 -1.78 -0.53
CA LEU A 63 -10.26 -2.50 0.73
C LEU A 63 -8.99 -2.52 1.59
N ILE A 64 -7.82 -2.70 0.97
CA ILE A 64 -6.52 -2.61 1.67
C ILE A 64 -6.39 -1.24 2.35
N ILE A 65 -6.66 -0.15 1.63
CA ILE A 65 -6.55 1.22 2.16
C ILE A 65 -7.55 1.43 3.31
N ILE A 66 -8.81 0.99 3.14
CA ILE A 66 -9.85 1.09 4.18
C ILE A 66 -9.42 0.38 5.46
N PHE A 67 -8.81 -0.80 5.35
CA PHE A 67 -8.31 -1.55 6.51
C PHE A 67 -7.05 -0.96 7.15
N HIS A 68 -6.39 0.01 6.51
CA HIS A 68 -5.29 0.77 7.08
C HIS A 68 -5.70 2.08 7.74
N ARG A 69 -7.01 2.38 7.89
CA ARG A 69 -7.50 3.66 8.46
C ARG A 69 -6.82 4.04 9.79
N ASP A 70 -6.59 3.08 10.69
CA ASP A 70 -5.97 3.35 11.99
C ASP A 70 -4.47 3.65 11.83
N ASN A 71 -3.80 2.94 10.92
CA ASN A 71 -2.41 3.21 10.55
C ASN A 71 -2.25 4.57 9.89
N ILE A 72 -3.22 5.02 9.08
CA ILE A 72 -3.23 6.35 8.48
C ILE A 72 -3.27 7.41 9.59
N GLY A 73 -4.16 7.26 10.58
CA GLY A 73 -4.19 8.15 11.74
C GLY A 73 -2.86 8.20 12.50
N ARG A 74 -2.21 7.05 12.70
CA ARG A 74 -0.88 6.98 13.34
C ARG A 74 0.24 7.57 12.47
N LEU A 75 0.17 7.43 11.15
CA LEU A 75 1.12 8.05 10.22
C LEU A 75 1.00 9.58 10.27
N LEU A 76 -0.21 10.11 10.20
CA LEU A 76 -0.48 11.55 10.25
C LEU A 76 -0.09 12.18 11.60
N SER A 77 -0.26 11.44 12.70
CA SER A 77 0.19 11.88 14.04
C SER A 77 1.65 11.58 14.35
N GLY A 78 2.39 10.92 13.44
CA GLY A 78 3.79 10.55 13.66
C GLY A 78 4.01 9.43 14.69
N THR A 79 2.97 8.70 15.08
CA THR A 79 2.98 7.64 16.10
C THR A 79 3.04 6.22 15.51
N GLU A 80 3.06 6.08 14.18
CA GLU A 80 3.14 4.77 13.53
C GLU A 80 4.50 4.10 13.82
N ARG A 81 4.48 2.79 14.07
CA ARG A 81 5.68 2.02 14.37
C ARG A 81 6.54 1.84 13.12
N LYS A 82 7.84 2.07 13.24
CA LYS A 82 8.82 1.79 12.17
C LYS A 82 9.18 0.30 12.14
N LEU A 83 9.51 -0.20 10.96
CA LEU A 83 10.05 -1.54 10.75
C LEU A 83 11.35 -1.69 11.54
N GLY A 84 11.39 -2.71 12.40
CA GLY A 84 12.52 -3.00 13.29
C GLY A 84 12.56 -2.15 14.56
N GLN A 85 11.52 -1.36 14.86
CA GLN A 85 11.39 -0.69 16.15
C GLN A 85 11.22 -1.74 17.26
N LYS A 86 12.07 -1.69 18.29
CA LYS A 86 11.98 -2.58 19.46
C LYS A 86 10.73 -2.26 20.26
N VAL A 87 10.02 -3.30 20.70
CA VAL A 87 8.97 -3.18 21.71
C VAL A 87 9.65 -3.10 23.07
N ALA A 88 9.31 -2.10 23.89
CA ALA A 88 9.84 -2.02 25.24
C ALA A 88 9.33 -3.23 26.03
N ASN A 89 10.25 -4.06 26.54
CA ASN A 89 9.89 -5.09 27.51
C ASN A 89 9.48 -4.37 28.79
N VAL A 90 8.19 -4.41 29.12
CA VAL A 90 7.74 -4.00 30.45
C VAL A 90 8.19 -5.12 31.40
N GLU A 91 9.30 -4.90 32.09
CA GLU A 91 9.66 -5.74 33.23
C GLU A 91 8.53 -5.60 34.27
N VAL A 92 7.75 -6.66 34.42
CA VAL A 92 6.75 -6.75 35.47
C VAL A 92 7.52 -6.86 36.78
N SER A 93 7.70 -5.74 37.49
CA SER A 93 8.24 -5.76 38.84
C SER A 93 7.34 -6.62 39.71
N PRO A 94 7.85 -7.66 40.39
CA PRO A 94 7.04 -8.45 41.28
C PRO A 94 6.54 -7.55 42.40
N THR A 95 5.21 -7.51 42.57
CA THR A 95 4.53 -6.86 43.68
C THR A 95 5.09 -7.45 44.98
N LYS A 96 5.71 -6.60 45.81
CA LYS A 96 6.10 -6.97 47.18
C LYS A 96 4.89 -7.05 48.09
#